data_AF-A0A2K6NJV8-F1
#
_entry.id   AF-A0A2K6NJV8-F1
#
_cell.length_a   1.000
_cell.length_b   1.000
_cell.length_c   1.000
_cell.angle_alpha   90.00
_cell.angle_beta   90.00
_cell.angle_gamma   90.00
#
_symmetry.space_group_name_H-M   'P 1'
#
loop_
_entity.id
_entity.type
_entity.pdbx_description
1 polymer ?
#
loop_
_entity_poly.entity_id
_entity_poly.type
_entity_poly.pdbx_seq_one_letter_code
_entity_poly.pdbx_strand_id
1 'polypeptide(L)'
;MSLVDLGKKLLEAARAGQDDEVRILMANGAPFTTDWLGTSPLHLAAQYGHYSTTEVLLRAGVSRDARTKVDRTPLHMAASEGHASIVEVLLKEREALQKQLDEANREAQKYRQQLLKKEQEAEAYRQKLEAMTRLQTNKEAV
;
A
#
# COMPACT_ATOMS: atom_id res chain seq x y z
N MET A 1 -12.67 -25.80 -24.06
CA MET A 1 -12.88 -24.42 -23.57
C MET A 1 -11.53 -23.71 -23.69
N SER A 2 -11.45 -22.57 -24.39
CA SER A 2 -10.18 -21.86 -24.52
C SER A 2 -9.89 -21.04 -23.25
N LEU A 3 -8.63 -20.69 -23.00
CA LEU A 3 -8.26 -19.78 -21.90
C LEU A 3 -8.96 -18.41 -22.02
N VAL A 4 -9.26 -17.98 -23.25
CA VAL A 4 -10.02 -16.76 -23.53
C VAL A 4 -11.48 -16.89 -23.06
N ASP A 5 -12.12 -18.03 -23.31
CA ASP A 5 -13.50 -18.27 -22.86
C ASP A 5 -13.57 -18.35 -21.33
N LEU A 6 -12.55 -18.96 -20.71
CA LEU A 6 -12.47 -19.10 -19.26
C LEU A 6 -12.25 -17.73 -18.58
N GLY A 7 -11.40 -16.86 -19.15
CA GLY A 7 -11.23 -15.48 -18.67
C GLY A 7 -12.50 -14.63 -18.83
N LYS A 8 -13.23 -14.77 -19.95
CA LYS A 8 -14.53 -14.12 -20.14
C LYS A 8 -15.57 -14.58 -19.12
N LYS A 9 -15.64 -15.88 -18.82
CA LYS A 9 -16.54 -16.40 -17.78
C LYS A 9 -16.22 -15.80 -16.41
N LEU A 10 -14.95 -15.59 -16.09
CA LEU A 10 -14.57 -14.94 -14.83
C LEU A 10 -15.08 -13.50 -14.74
N LEU A 11 -15.05 -12.75 -15.86
CA LEU A 11 -15.62 -11.41 -15.92
C LEU A 11 -17.14 -11.44 -15.67
N GLU A 12 -17.88 -12.34 -16.31
CA GLU A 12 -19.33 -12.46 -16.13
C GLU A 12 -19.70 -12.91 -14.72
N ALA A 13 -19.00 -13.91 -14.15
CA ALA A 13 -19.23 -14.36 -12.79
C ALA A 13 -18.95 -13.25 -11.76
N ALA A 14 -17.89 -12.45 -11.98
CA ALA A 14 -17.58 -11.31 -11.13
C ALA A 14 -18.62 -10.18 -11.24
N ARG A 15 -19.15 -9.94 -12.44
CA ARG A 15 -20.25 -9.01 -12.68
C ARG A 15 -21.55 -9.44 -11.99
N ALA A 16 -21.83 -10.74 -12.00
CA ALA A 16 -23.02 -11.33 -11.40
C ALA A 16 -22.90 -11.51 -9.87
N GLY A 17 -21.69 -11.38 -9.30
CA GLY A 17 -21.46 -11.60 -7.87
C GLY A 17 -21.50 -13.07 -7.45
N GLN A 18 -21.21 -13.98 -8.40
CA GLN A 18 -21.26 -15.43 -8.16
C GLN A 18 -19.95 -15.91 -7.52
N ASP A 19 -19.84 -15.72 -6.21
CA ASP A 19 -18.63 -16.03 -5.43
C ASP A 19 -18.08 -17.44 -5.67
N ASP A 20 -18.96 -18.45 -5.66
CA ASP A 20 -18.57 -19.84 -5.85
C ASP A 20 -18.06 -20.11 -7.27
N GLU A 21 -18.72 -19.53 -8.27
CA GLU A 21 -18.30 -19.67 -9.67
C GLU A 21 -16.95 -18.96 -9.89
N VAL A 22 -16.76 -17.78 -9.32
CA VAL A 22 -15.47 -17.07 -9.33
C VAL A 22 -14.37 -17.96 -8.72
N ARG A 23 -14.61 -18.57 -7.56
CA ARG A 23 -13.64 -19.48 -6.92
C ARG A 23 -13.33 -20.69 -7.79
N ILE A 24 -14.35 -21.33 -8.36
CA ILE A 24 -14.20 -22.50 -9.23
C ILE A 24 -13.41 -22.14 -10.49
N LEU A 25 -13.73 -21.02 -11.14
CA LEU A 25 -13.04 -20.55 -12.33
C LEU A 25 -11.56 -20.28 -12.04
N MET A 26 -11.25 -19.59 -10.94
CA MET A 26 -9.86 -19.35 -10.53
C MET A 26 -9.11 -20.65 -10.19
N ALA A 27 -9.75 -21.59 -9.49
CA ALA A 27 -9.16 -22.90 -9.19
C ALA A 27 -8.87 -23.72 -10.46
N ASN A 28 -9.67 -23.53 -11.52
CA ASN A 28 -9.46 -24.12 -12.84
C ASN A 28 -8.45 -23.35 -13.71
N GLY A 29 -7.74 -22.36 -13.16
CA GLY A 29 -6.71 -21.61 -13.87
C GLY A 29 -7.26 -20.53 -14.81
N ALA A 30 -8.45 -19.98 -14.51
CA ALA A 30 -8.96 -18.82 -15.25
C ALA A 30 -7.96 -17.66 -15.17
N PRO A 31 -7.46 -17.16 -16.31
CA PRO A 31 -6.58 -16.00 -16.29
C PRO A 31 -7.37 -14.76 -15.86
N PHE A 32 -6.71 -13.87 -15.11
CA PHE A 32 -7.26 -12.55 -14.75
C PHE A 32 -7.21 -11.60 -15.94
N THR A 33 -8.03 -11.88 -16.95
CA THR A 33 -8.10 -11.08 -18.18
C THR A 33 -8.94 -9.83 -17.98
N THR A 34 -8.72 -8.85 -18.85
CA THR A 34 -9.60 -7.69 -18.98
C THR A 34 -10.44 -7.79 -20.25
N ASP A 35 -11.56 -7.07 -20.28
CA ASP A 35 -12.33 -6.87 -21.50
C ASP A 35 -11.63 -5.88 -22.46
N TRP A 36 -12.29 -5.57 -23.57
CA TRP A 36 -11.79 -4.63 -24.58
C TRP A 36 -11.69 -3.17 -24.08
N LEU A 37 -12.27 -2.82 -22.94
CA LEU A 37 -12.16 -1.52 -22.26
C LEU A 37 -11.06 -1.51 -21.19
N GLY A 38 -10.39 -2.63 -20.95
CA GLY A 38 -9.46 -2.78 -19.83
C GLY A 38 -10.16 -3.02 -18.50
N THR A 39 -11.45 -3.36 -18.51
CA THR A 39 -12.23 -3.69 -17.31
C THR A 39 -11.83 -5.07 -16.81
N SER A 40 -11.38 -5.15 -15.56
CA SER A 40 -11.02 -6.41 -14.90
C SER A 40 -12.20 -7.00 -14.11
N PRO A 41 -12.14 -8.27 -13.67
CA PRO A 41 -13.17 -8.85 -12.80
C PRO A 41 -13.39 -8.01 -11.53
N LEU A 42 -12.31 -7.42 -10.98
CA LEU A 42 -12.38 -6.58 -9.81
C LEU A 42 -13.10 -5.25 -10.06
N HIS A 43 -12.99 -4.67 -11.27
CA HIS A 43 -13.79 -3.50 -11.67
C HIS A 43 -15.28 -3.82 -11.64
N LEU A 44 -15.68 -4.97 -12.21
CA LEU A 44 -17.08 -5.38 -12.29
C LEU A 44 -17.64 -5.67 -10.90
N ALA A 45 -16.94 -6.47 -10.08
CA ALA A 45 -17.36 -6.73 -8.71
C ALA A 45 -17.50 -5.43 -7.89
N ALA A 46 -16.55 -4.50 -8.05
CA ALA A 46 -16.57 -3.20 -7.38
C ALA A 46 -17.70 -2.28 -7.86
N GLN A 47 -17.98 -2.23 -9.17
CA GLN A 47 -19.06 -1.43 -9.74
C GLN A 47 -20.44 -1.91 -9.28
N TYR A 48 -20.64 -3.22 -9.24
CA TYR A 48 -21.96 -3.80 -8.92
C TYR A 48 -22.19 -4.06 -7.44
N GLY A 49 -21.23 -3.73 -6.56
CA GLY A 49 -21.43 -3.82 -5.11
C GLY A 49 -21.21 -5.21 -4.53
N HIS A 50 -20.54 -6.11 -5.25
CA HIS A 50 -20.31 -7.49 -4.82
C HIS A 50 -19.11 -7.58 -3.88
N TYR A 51 -19.36 -7.30 -2.60
CA TYR A 51 -18.33 -7.27 -1.55
C TYR A 51 -17.57 -8.59 -1.41
N SER A 52 -18.30 -9.71 -1.27
CA SER A 52 -17.70 -11.04 -1.11
C SER A 52 -16.81 -11.40 -2.30
N THR A 53 -17.30 -11.14 -3.51
CA THR A 53 -16.55 -11.38 -4.75
C THR A 53 -15.30 -10.51 -4.82
N THR A 54 -15.40 -9.25 -4.41
CA THR A 54 -14.27 -8.32 -4.32
C THR A 54 -13.19 -8.86 -3.39
N GLU A 55 -13.53 -9.31 -2.19
CA GLU A 55 -12.57 -9.91 -1.27
C GLU A 55 -11.89 -11.15 -1.87
N VAL A 56 -12.66 -12.01 -2.52
CA VAL A 56 -12.15 -13.23 -3.16
C VAL A 56 -11.11 -12.90 -4.24
N LEU A 57 -11.42 -11.95 -5.11
CA LEU A 57 -10.53 -11.52 -6.19
C LEU A 57 -9.25 -10.85 -5.65
N LEU A 58 -9.36 -10.02 -4.61
CA LEU A 58 -8.20 -9.40 -3.96
C LEU A 58 -7.28 -10.45 -3.33
N ARG A 59 -7.83 -11.42 -2.59
CA ARG A 59 -7.05 -12.52 -1.99
C ARG A 59 -6.40 -13.41 -3.04
N ALA A 60 -6.97 -13.48 -4.24
CA ALA A 60 -6.39 -14.22 -5.37
C ALA A 60 -5.27 -13.44 -6.09
N GLY A 61 -4.94 -12.22 -5.67
CA GLY A 61 -3.86 -11.42 -6.25
C GLY A 61 -4.25 -10.67 -7.52
N VAL A 62 -5.54 -10.48 -7.79
CA VAL A 62 -5.98 -9.59 -8.88
C VAL A 62 -5.52 -8.17 -8.56
N SER A 63 -4.91 -7.50 -9.53
CA SER A 63 -4.40 -6.15 -9.34
C SER A 63 -5.51 -5.18 -8.90
N ARG A 64 -5.38 -4.67 -7.67
CA ARG A 64 -6.24 -3.63 -7.11
C ARG A 64 -6.22 -2.35 -7.94
N ASP A 65 -5.07 -2.02 -8.51
CA ASP A 65 -4.82 -0.76 -9.21
C ASP A 65 -4.88 -0.92 -10.74
N ALA A 66 -5.54 -1.99 -11.20
CA ALA A 66 -5.84 -2.17 -12.63
C ALA A 66 -6.55 -0.92 -13.17
N ARG A 67 -6.19 -0.53 -14.39
CA ARG A 67 -6.71 0.67 -15.05
C ARG A 67 -7.42 0.32 -16.33
N THR A 68 -8.64 0.84 -16.48
CA THR A 68 -9.37 0.85 -17.76
C THR A 68 -8.73 1.83 -18.75
N LYS A 69 -9.18 1.82 -20.01
CA LYS A 69 -8.75 2.76 -21.07
C LYS A 69 -9.01 4.23 -20.73
N VAL A 70 -9.94 4.52 -19.81
CA VAL A 70 -10.25 5.88 -19.33
C VAL A 70 -9.64 6.17 -17.95
N ASP A 71 -8.61 5.43 -17.57
CA ASP A 71 -7.84 5.57 -16.32
C ASP A 71 -8.67 5.41 -15.02
N ARG A 72 -9.84 4.76 -15.12
CA ARG A 72 -10.61 4.37 -13.93
C ARG A 72 -10.04 3.08 -13.34
N THR A 73 -10.01 3.02 -12.01
CA THR A 73 -9.65 1.85 -11.20
C THR A 73 -10.90 1.25 -10.54
N PRO A 74 -10.82 0.03 -9.97
CA PRO A 74 -11.94 -0.55 -9.21
C PRO A 74 -12.45 0.38 -8.09
N LEU A 75 -11.53 1.11 -7.44
CA LEU A 75 -11.88 2.09 -6.41
C LEU A 75 -12.74 3.23 -6.96
N HIS A 76 -12.43 3.75 -8.16
CA HIS A 76 -13.24 4.79 -8.79
C HIS A 76 -14.66 4.31 -9.07
N MET A 77 -14.82 3.05 -9.49
CA MET A 77 -16.14 2.47 -9.75
C MET A 77 -16.92 2.27 -8.45
N ALA A 78 -16.32 1.64 -7.43
CA ALA A 78 -16.97 1.47 -6.13
C ALA A 78 -17.40 2.81 -5.51
N ALA A 79 -16.53 3.83 -5.57
CA ALA A 79 -16.83 5.15 -5.03
C ALA A 79 -17.92 5.89 -5.84
N SER A 80 -17.90 5.77 -7.17
CA SER A 80 -18.90 6.38 -8.06
C SER A 80 -20.30 5.81 -7.84
N GLU A 81 -20.39 4.53 -7.47
CA GLU A 81 -21.65 3.81 -7.24
C GLU A 81 -22.07 3.79 -5.75
N GLY A 82 -21.25 4.33 -4.85
CA GLY A 82 -21.56 4.48 -3.42
C GLY A 82 -21.32 3.22 -2.57
N HIS A 83 -20.54 2.25 -3.05
CA HIS A 83 -20.26 0.99 -2.33
C HIS A 83 -19.17 1.16 -1.26
N ALA A 84 -19.53 1.80 -0.14
CA ALA A 84 -18.60 2.18 0.92
C ALA A 84 -17.77 1.00 1.49
N SER A 85 -18.40 -0.16 1.71
CA SER A 85 -17.69 -1.36 2.23
C SER A 85 -16.60 -1.87 1.28
N ILE A 86 -16.83 -1.77 -0.03
CA ILE A 86 -15.84 -2.13 -1.06
C ILE A 86 -14.73 -1.08 -1.11
N VAL A 87 -15.06 0.21 -0.99
CA VAL A 87 -14.08 1.30 -0.91
C VAL A 87 -13.13 1.06 0.26
N GLU A 88 -13.65 0.74 1.45
CA GLU A 88 -12.85 0.44 2.63
C GLU A 88 -11.88 -0.73 2.41
N VAL A 89 -12.37 -1.83 1.83
CA VAL A 89 -11.52 -3.01 1.57
C VAL A 89 -10.45 -2.71 0.54
N LEU A 90 -10.76 -1.97 -0.52
CA LEU A 90 -9.77 -1.57 -1.52
C LEU A 90 -8.69 -0.66 -0.91
N LEU A 91 -9.02 0.21 0.05
CA LEU A 91 -8.06 1.09 0.72
C LEU A 91 -7.18 0.39 1.77
N LYS A 92 -7.67 -0.69 2.40
CA LYS A 92 -7.07 -1.30 3.60
C LYS A 92 -5.58 -1.65 3.50
N GLU A 93 -5.10 -2.29 2.42
CA GLU A 93 -3.66 -2.61 2.35
C GLU A 93 -2.79 -1.37 2.10
N ARG A 94 -3.34 -0.35 1.41
CA ARG A 94 -2.63 0.91 1.19
C ARG A 94 -2.39 1.62 2.53
N GLU A 95 -3.40 1.59 3.41
CA GLU A 95 -3.29 2.15 4.75
C GLU A 95 -2.31 1.35 5.63
N ALA A 96 -2.29 0.02 5.52
CA ALA A 96 -1.34 -0.82 6.27
C ALA A 96 0.11 -0.51 5.90
N LEU A 97 0.42 -0.43 4.60
CA LEU A 97 1.75 -0.05 4.10
C LEU A 97 2.13 1.37 4.51
N GLN A 98 1.20 2.33 4.44
CA GLN A 98 1.47 3.70 4.87
C GLN A 98 1.79 3.77 6.37
N LYS A 99 1.02 3.07 7.21
CA LYS A 99 1.29 3.02 8.66
C LYS A 99 2.66 2.43 8.99
N GLN A 100 3.08 1.38 8.27
CA GLN A 100 4.42 0.80 8.44
C GLN A 100 5.51 1.80 8.07
N LEU A 101 5.33 2.52 6.95
CA LEU A 101 6.27 3.56 6.53
C LEU A 101 6.35 4.71 7.55
N ASP A 102 5.19 5.16 8.04
CA ASP A 102 5.12 6.23 9.05
C ASP A 102 5.80 5.82 10.36
N GLU A 103 5.60 4.58 10.81
CA GLU A 103 6.26 4.07 12.01
C GLU A 103 7.78 3.92 11.82
N ALA A 104 8.22 3.36 10.69
CA ALA A 104 9.64 3.29 10.34
C ALA A 104 10.29 4.69 10.30
N ASN A 105 9.58 5.69 9.74
CA ASN A 105 10.04 7.07 9.71
C ASN A 105 10.13 7.70 11.11
N ARG A 106 9.16 7.42 11.99
CA ARG A 106 9.20 7.87 13.39
C ARG A 106 10.37 7.26 14.15
N GLU A 107 10.63 5.97 13.99
CA GLU A 107 11.78 5.30 14.60
C GLU A 107 13.11 5.86 14.10
N ALA A 108 13.26 6.03 12.79
CA ALA A 108 14.43 6.65 12.20
C ALA A 108 14.65 8.09 12.73
N GLN A 109 13.58 8.85 12.91
CA GLN A 109 13.64 10.20 13.49
C GLN A 109 14.08 10.19 14.96
N LYS A 110 13.57 9.25 15.78
CA LYS A 110 14.01 9.07 17.17
C LYS A 110 15.51 8.77 17.24
N TYR A 111 16.02 7.88 16.39
CA TYR A 111 17.45 7.55 16.34
C TYR A 111 18.30 8.78 15.96
N ARG A 112 17.88 9.54 14.93
CA ARG A 112 18.57 10.78 14.53
C ARG A 112 18.64 11.80 15.66
N GLN A 113 17.55 11.99 16.41
CA GLN A 113 17.53 12.91 17.55
C GLN A 113 18.46 12.46 18.68
N GLN A 114 18.51 11.17 18.98
CA GLN A 114 19.44 10.63 19.98
C GLN A 114 20.89 10.82 19.56
N LEU A 115 21.22 10.60 18.28
CA LEU A 115 22.57 10.80 17.76
C LEU A 115 22.98 12.27 17.85
N LEU A 116 22.12 13.19 17.41
CA LEU A 116 22.37 14.62 17.50
C LEU A 116 22.61 15.08 18.95
N LYS A 117 21.82 14.54 19.89
CA LYS A 117 22.01 14.83 21.32
C LYS A 117 23.38 14.35 21.82
N LYS A 118 23.81 13.14 21.43
CA LYS A 118 25.14 12.61 21.78
C LYS A 118 26.27 13.44 21.16
N GLU A 119 26.09 13.92 19.93
CA GLU A 119 27.07 14.79 19.25
C GLU A 119 27.20 16.14 19.97
N GLN A 120 26.07 16.77 20.34
CA GLN A 120 26.07 18.01 21.11
C GLN A 120 26.73 17.86 22.48
N GLU A 121 26.48 16.73 23.17
CA GLU A 121 27.14 16.42 24.45
C GLU A 121 28.65 16.23 24.27
N ALA A 122 29.07 15.54 23.21
CA ALA A 122 30.49 15.36 22.90
C ALA A 122 31.19 16.68 22.54
N GLU A 123 30.54 17.57 21.78
CA GLU A 123 31.05 18.90 21.47
C GLU A 123 31.15 19.78 22.72
N ALA A 124 30.14 19.77 23.59
CA ALA A 124 30.17 20.50 24.85
C ALA A 124 31.33 20.02 25.74
N TYR A 125 31.62 18.72 25.74
CA TYR A 125 32.78 18.16 26.44
C TYR A 125 34.11 18.63 25.83
N ARG A 126 34.24 18.60 24.50
CA ARG A 126 35.44 19.08 23.79
C ARG A 126 35.72 20.56 24.09
N GLN A 127 34.70 21.41 24.03
CA GLN A 127 34.82 22.84 24.33
C GLN A 127 35.28 23.09 25.76
N LYS A 128 34.75 22.33 26.74
CA LYS A 128 35.22 22.40 28.13
C LYS A 128 36.69 22.02 28.26
N LEU A 129 37.12 20.97 27.56
CA LEU A 129 38.51 20.52 27.56
C LEU A 129 39.43 21.61 26.99
N GLU A 130 39.08 22.18 25.83
CA GLU A 130 39.85 23.27 25.20
C GLU A 130 39.95 24.53 26.09
N ALA A 131 38.86 24.91 26.75
CA ALA A 131 38.84 26.04 27.67
C ALA A 131 39.78 25.83 28.87
N MET A 132 39.83 24.61 29.41
CA MET A 132 40.71 24.24 30.52
C MET A 132 42.19 24.32 30.12
N THR A 133 42.54 23.78 28.95
CA THR A 133 43.91 23.83 28.42
C THR A 133 44.39 25.27 28.20
N ARG A 134 43.54 26.14 27.63
CA ARG A 134 43.86 27.58 27.44
C ARG A 134 44.13 28.30 28.76
N LEU A 135 43.40 27.96 29.83
CA LEU A 135 43.60 28.54 31.16
C LEU A 135 44.92 28.09 31.80
N GLN A 136 45.34 26.85 31.59
CA GLN A 136 46.64 26.35 32.07
C GLN A 136 47.81 27.03 31.36
N THR A 137 47.78 27.14 30.03
CA THR A 137 48.87 27.77 29.26
C THR A 137 49.06 29.26 29.58
N ASN A 138 47.98 29.99 29.86
CA ASN A 138 48.09 31.41 30.26
C ASN A 138 48.62 31.59 31.69
N LYS A 139 48.45 30.59 32.58
CA LYS A 139 49.01 30.62 33.94
C LYS A 139 50.50 30.30 33.97
N GLU A 140 50.99 29.50 33.03
CA GLU A 140 52.41 29.13 32.92
C GLU A 140 53.23 30.18 32.14
N ALA A 141 52.57 31.12 31.46
CA ALA A 141 53.20 32.18 30.67
C ALA A 141 53.39 33.52 31.43
N VAL A 142 53.09 33.57 32.74
CA VAL A 142 53.29 34.73 33.64
C VAL A 142 54.23 34.33 34.76
#